data_AF-A0A3D1B2I2-F1
#
_entry.id   AF-A0A3D1B2I2-F1
#
_cell.length_a   1.000
_cell.length_b   1.000
_cell.length_c   1.000
_cell.angle_alpha   90.00
_cell.angle_beta   90.00
_cell.angle_gamma   90.00
#
_symmetry.space_group_name_H-M   'P 1'
#
loop_
_entity.id
_entity.type
_entity.pdbx_description
1 polymer ?
#
loop_
_entity_poly.entity_id
_entity_poly.type
_entity_poly.pdbx_seq_one_letter_code
_entity_poly.pdbx_strand_id
1 'polypeptide(L)'
;MDILSHILIGKIISFNKTKVAQIWAMLFSFLPDLGQLPFYLVLGYENARPFLFPYNSDWMGARATHPFLTAMWDIPHSFIFLFLIILPVILFFKIPKIAFFAYGLHLLIDIPAHAGEWAIKLFYPLNFTMSGITDAWAWPIWGMALSWIILIIIIFALKFLKINGKSFNSN
;
A
#
# COMPACT_ATOMS: atom_id res chain seq x y z
N MET A 1 -9.00 -0.61 -0.08
CA MET A 1 -8.57 -0.78 -1.49
C MET A 1 -7.08 -1.05 -1.56
N ASP A 2 -6.33 -0.23 -0.82
CA ASP A 2 -4.87 -0.16 -0.82
C ASP A 2 -4.23 -1.51 -0.51
N ILE A 3 -4.66 -2.18 0.57
CA ILE A 3 -4.11 -3.48 0.97
C ILE A 3 -4.01 -4.47 -0.19
N LEU A 4 -5.10 -4.67 -0.94
CA LEU A 4 -5.13 -5.64 -2.01
C LEU A 4 -4.24 -5.20 -3.19
N SER A 5 -4.33 -3.93 -3.59
CA SER A 5 -3.51 -3.37 -4.67
C SER A 5 -2.02 -3.52 -4.34
N HIS A 6 -1.60 -3.18 -3.12
CA HIS A 6 -0.21 -3.27 -2.71
C HIS A 6 0.27 -4.72 -2.56
N ILE A 7 -0.55 -5.65 -2.09
CA ILE A 7 -0.21 -7.09 -2.13
C ILE A 7 0.12 -7.53 -3.56
N LEU A 8 -0.73 -7.17 -4.53
CA LEU A 8 -0.54 -7.52 -5.93
C LEU A 8 0.73 -6.87 -6.52
N ILE A 9 1.00 -5.60 -6.19
CA ILE A 9 2.23 -4.92 -6.59
C ILE A 9 3.47 -5.59 -5.98
N GLY A 10 3.42 -5.91 -4.68
CA GLY A 10 4.49 -6.66 -3.99
C GLY A 10 4.77 -8.00 -4.66
N LYS A 11 3.72 -8.68 -5.14
CA LYS A 11 3.84 -9.90 -5.93
C LYS A 11 4.50 -9.68 -7.29
N ILE A 12 4.15 -8.60 -7.99
CA ILE A 12 4.71 -8.23 -9.30
C ILE A 12 6.22 -7.99 -9.19
N ILE A 13 6.67 -7.14 -8.26
CA ILE A 13 8.09 -6.77 -8.16
C ILE A 13 8.99 -7.92 -7.69
N SER A 14 8.42 -8.85 -6.94
CA SER A 14 9.15 -10.00 -6.40
C SER A 14 9.04 -11.24 -7.27
N PHE A 15 8.40 -11.15 -8.45
CA PHE A 15 8.01 -12.29 -9.28
C PHE A 15 9.15 -13.28 -9.61
N ASN A 16 10.38 -12.77 -9.80
CA ASN A 16 11.57 -13.57 -10.10
C ASN A 16 12.43 -13.92 -8.87
N LYS A 17 11.95 -13.63 -7.66
CA LYS A 17 12.63 -13.97 -6.40
C LYS A 17 12.15 -15.33 -5.85
N THR A 18 12.84 -15.82 -4.82
CA THR A 18 12.45 -17.04 -4.10
C THR A 18 11.07 -16.88 -3.45
N LYS A 19 10.38 -17.99 -3.15
CA LYS A 19 9.05 -17.97 -2.51
C LYS A 19 9.04 -17.17 -1.20
N VAL A 20 10.07 -17.35 -0.37
CA VAL A 20 10.23 -16.61 0.89
C VAL A 20 10.38 -15.11 0.64
N ALA A 21 11.21 -14.70 -0.31
CA ALA A 21 11.38 -13.30 -0.67
C ALA A 21 10.09 -12.67 -1.25
N GLN A 22 9.30 -13.45 -1.98
CA GLN A 22 7.98 -13.01 -2.47
C GLN A 22 6.99 -12.78 -1.32
N ILE A 23 6.94 -13.67 -0.34
CA ILE A 23 6.08 -13.51 0.84
C ILE A 23 6.46 -12.23 1.59
N TRP A 24 7.74 -12.02 1.86
CA TRP A 24 8.20 -10.80 2.53
C TRP A 24 7.92 -9.53 1.72
N ALA A 25 8.10 -9.57 0.39
CA ALA A 25 7.76 -8.44 -0.46
C ALA A 25 6.26 -8.11 -0.42
N MET A 26 5.39 -9.12 -0.50
CA MET A 26 3.94 -8.93 -0.37
C MET A 26 3.57 -8.39 1.01
N LEU A 27 4.16 -8.92 2.10
CA LEU A 27 3.87 -8.43 3.45
C LEU A 27 4.27 -6.97 3.63
N PHE A 28 5.48 -6.61 3.22
CA PHE A 28 5.99 -5.24 3.38
C PHE A 28 5.38 -4.24 2.40
N SER A 29 4.73 -4.68 1.32
CA SER A 29 4.04 -3.75 0.42
C SER A 29 2.72 -3.23 0.97
N PHE A 30 1.95 -4.00 1.75
CA PHE A 30 0.71 -3.49 2.38
C PHE A 30 0.86 -3.19 3.88
N LEU A 31 2.04 -3.44 4.46
CA LEU A 31 2.27 -3.20 5.88
C LEU A 31 1.87 -1.79 6.35
N PRO A 32 2.10 -0.71 5.56
CA PRO A 32 1.71 0.64 5.98
C PRO A 32 0.20 0.81 6.18
N ASP A 33 -0.60 0.21 5.30
CA ASP A 33 -2.06 0.26 5.33
C ASP A 33 -2.66 -0.31 6.61
N LEU A 34 -1.94 -1.20 7.30
CA LEU A 34 -2.41 -1.78 8.56
C LEU A 34 -2.64 -0.72 9.64
N GLY A 35 -1.90 0.40 9.58
CA GLY A 35 -2.11 1.56 10.46
C GLY A 35 -3.49 2.20 10.31
N GLN A 36 -4.16 1.98 9.17
CA GLN A 36 -5.49 2.53 8.88
C GLN A 36 -6.64 1.63 9.35
N LEU A 37 -6.41 0.36 9.69
CA LEU A 37 -7.48 -0.55 10.12
C LEU A 37 -8.32 -0.01 11.29
N PRO A 38 -7.72 0.59 12.34
CA PRO A 38 -8.50 1.22 13.41
C PRO A 38 -9.37 2.39 12.90
N PHE A 39 -8.87 3.12 11.90
CA PHE A 39 -9.60 4.24 11.28
C PHE A 39 -10.90 3.76 10.62
N TYR A 40 -10.83 2.66 9.85
CA TYR A 40 -12.01 2.04 9.24
C TYR A 40 -13.07 1.68 10.29
N LEU A 41 -12.66 1.02 11.38
CA LEU A 41 -13.59 0.59 12.44
C LEU A 41 -14.24 1.77 13.16
N VAL A 42 -13.46 2.81 13.47
CA VAL A 42 -13.96 4.01 14.17
C VAL A 42 -14.96 4.76 13.28
N LEU A 43 -14.61 5.06 12.03
CA LEU A 43 -15.52 5.76 11.13
C LEU A 43 -16.78 4.95 10.83
N GLY A 44 -16.64 3.64 10.66
CA GLY A 44 -17.76 2.73 10.47
C GLY A 44 -18.71 2.73 11.68
N TYR A 45 -18.17 2.79 12.90
CA TYR A 45 -18.96 2.90 14.12
C TYR A 45 -19.67 4.25 14.24
N GLU A 46 -18.94 5.36 14.10
CA GLU A 46 -19.46 6.72 14.27
C GLU A 46 -20.56 7.07 13.26
N ASN A 47 -20.47 6.53 12.04
CA ASN A 47 -21.45 6.74 10.98
C ASN A 47 -22.51 5.64 10.90
N ALA A 48 -22.60 4.77 11.92
CA ALA A 48 -23.54 3.65 12.02
C ALA A 48 -23.58 2.78 10.74
N ARG A 49 -22.41 2.47 10.18
CA ARG A 49 -22.29 1.74 8.92
C ARG A 49 -22.40 0.23 9.11
N PRO A 50 -23.00 -0.50 8.15
CA PRO A 50 -23.01 -1.95 8.15
C PRO A 50 -21.60 -2.52 8.22
N PHE A 51 -21.40 -3.54 9.06
CA PHE A 51 -20.12 -4.22 9.24
C PHE A 51 -18.94 -3.31 9.62
N LEU A 52 -19.22 -2.11 10.15
CA LEU A 52 -18.21 -1.08 10.45
C LEU A 52 -17.37 -0.69 9.23
N PHE A 53 -17.95 -0.76 8.04
CA PHE A 53 -17.26 -0.35 6.82
C PHE A 53 -17.71 1.07 6.41
N PRO A 54 -16.84 2.09 6.54
CA PRO A 54 -17.13 3.47 6.17
C PRO A 54 -17.42 3.58 4.67
N TYR A 55 -18.31 4.51 4.32
CA TYR A 55 -18.48 4.97 2.96
C TYR A 55 -17.39 5.99 2.61
N ASN A 56 -17.14 6.20 1.32
CA ASN A 56 -16.14 7.18 0.86
C ASN A 56 -16.39 8.59 1.42
N SER A 57 -17.66 8.97 1.58
CA SER A 57 -18.07 10.26 2.18
C SER A 57 -17.61 10.44 3.62
N ASP A 58 -17.41 9.35 4.37
CA ASP A 58 -17.13 9.38 5.81
C ASP A 58 -15.68 9.76 6.10
N TRP A 59 -14.82 9.74 5.07
CA TRP A 59 -13.43 10.14 5.17
C TRP A 59 -13.26 11.66 5.17
N MET A 60 -14.22 12.40 4.60
CA MET A 60 -14.17 13.86 4.50
C MET A 60 -14.15 14.52 5.88
N GLY A 61 -13.09 15.27 6.18
CA GLY A 61 -12.88 15.96 7.46
C GLY A 61 -12.39 15.05 8.58
N ALA A 62 -12.37 13.72 8.38
CA ALA A 62 -11.98 12.75 9.41
C ALA A 62 -10.54 12.96 9.88
N ARG A 63 -9.68 13.47 8.99
CA ARG A 63 -8.30 13.82 9.32
C ARG A 63 -8.19 14.89 10.41
N ALA A 64 -9.07 15.87 10.40
CA ALA A 64 -9.07 16.95 11.37
C ALA A 64 -9.70 16.51 12.70
N THR A 65 -10.72 15.64 12.65
CA THR A 65 -11.45 15.19 13.84
C THR A 65 -10.75 14.07 14.61
N HIS A 66 -9.92 13.25 13.95
CA HIS A 66 -9.22 12.12 14.58
C HIS A 66 -7.68 12.20 14.43
N PRO A 67 -7.01 13.21 15.02
CA PRO A 67 -5.57 13.43 14.82
C PRO A 67 -4.70 12.24 15.23
N PHE A 68 -5.13 11.47 16.23
CA PHE A 68 -4.42 10.24 16.64
C PHE A 68 -4.50 9.14 15.57
N LEU A 69 -5.70 8.87 15.04
CA LEU A 69 -5.89 7.87 13.98
C LEU A 69 -5.19 8.33 12.68
N THR A 70 -5.19 9.63 12.41
CA THR A 70 -4.40 10.22 11.33
C THR A 70 -2.91 9.98 11.52
N ALA A 71 -2.38 10.12 12.73
CA ALA A 71 -0.98 9.83 13.00
C ALA A 71 -0.64 8.34 12.76
N MET A 72 -1.57 7.43 13.09
CA MET A 72 -1.40 5.99 12.80
C MET A 72 -1.33 5.68 11.31
N TRP A 73 -1.92 6.51 10.46
CA TRP A 73 -1.75 6.46 9.01
C TRP A 73 -0.47 7.20 8.56
N ASP A 74 -0.25 8.44 9.02
CA ASP A 74 0.88 9.28 8.59
C ASP A 74 2.25 8.68 8.91
N ILE A 75 2.41 8.08 10.09
CA ILE A 75 3.68 7.51 10.54
C ILE A 75 4.18 6.44 9.55
N PRO A 76 3.44 5.35 9.29
CA PRO A 76 3.91 4.33 8.36
C PRO A 76 4.03 4.83 6.91
N HIS A 77 3.26 5.85 6.50
CA HIS A 77 3.33 6.45 5.16
C HIS A 77 4.42 7.53 5.00
N SER A 78 5.46 7.50 5.86
CA SER A 78 6.57 8.44 5.82
C SER A 78 7.91 7.77 5.46
N PHE A 79 8.76 8.49 4.73
CA PHE A 79 10.14 8.07 4.49
C PHE A 79 10.96 8.03 5.78
N ILE A 80 10.64 8.89 6.76
CA ILE A 80 11.28 8.84 8.08
C ILE A 80 11.07 7.47 8.71
N PHE A 81 9.84 6.94 8.71
CA PHE A 81 9.55 5.61 9.24
C PHE A 81 10.19 4.50 8.40
N LEU A 82 10.20 4.62 7.07
CA LEU A 82 10.91 3.68 6.20
C LEU A 82 12.40 3.56 6.57
N PHE A 83 13.10 4.69 6.74
CA PHE A 83 14.55 4.67 6.97
C PHE A 83 14.93 4.45 8.44
N LEU A 84 14.15 4.95 9.40
CA LEU A 84 14.49 4.84 10.82
C LEU A 84 13.93 3.58 11.50
N ILE A 85 12.86 2.97 10.98
CA ILE A 85 12.23 1.80 11.59
C ILE A 85 12.32 0.59 10.67
N ILE A 86 11.79 0.69 9.45
CA ILE A 86 11.69 -0.45 8.54
C ILE A 86 13.06 -0.96 8.09
N LEU A 87 13.98 -0.06 7.71
CA LEU A 87 15.33 -0.44 7.31
C LEU A 87 16.08 -1.16 8.46
N PRO A 88 16.15 -0.63 9.69
CA PRO A 88 16.74 -1.36 10.82
C PRO A 88 16.10 -2.72 11.09
N VAL A 89 14.76 -2.82 11.04
CA VAL A 89 14.05 -4.11 11.20
C VAL A 89 14.50 -5.11 10.14
N ILE A 90 14.56 -4.71 8.87
CA ILE A 90 14.99 -5.57 7.78
C ILE A 90 16.44 -6.04 7.96
N LEU A 91 17.34 -5.13 8.37
CA LEU A 91 18.75 -5.44 8.57
C LEU A 91 18.95 -6.36 9.79
N PHE A 92 18.31 -6.06 10.92
CA PHE A 92 18.42 -6.79 12.18
C PHE A 92 17.90 -8.24 12.04
N PHE A 93 16.71 -8.40 11.47
CA PHE A 93 16.09 -9.71 11.27
C PHE A 93 16.55 -10.42 9.99
N LYS A 94 17.47 -9.82 9.22
CA LYS A 94 17.99 -10.37 7.96
C LYS A 94 16.87 -10.72 6.96
N ILE A 95 15.83 -9.89 6.92
CA ILE A 95 14.71 -10.04 5.98
C ILE A 95 15.24 -9.79 4.56
N PRO A 96 14.74 -10.51 3.53
CA PRO A 96 15.15 -10.27 2.15
C PRO A 96 15.01 -8.79 1.76
N LYS A 97 16.08 -8.19 1.21
CA LYS A 97 16.13 -6.76 0.85
C LYS A 97 14.99 -6.29 -0.05
N ILE A 98 14.38 -7.19 -0.82
CA ILE A 98 13.19 -6.87 -1.65
C ILE A 98 12.02 -6.34 -0.82
N ALA A 99 11.92 -6.69 0.47
CA ALA A 99 10.92 -6.16 1.39
C ALA A 99 11.06 -4.64 1.58
N PHE A 100 12.29 -4.14 1.67
CA PHE A 100 12.56 -2.70 1.80
C PHE A 100 12.07 -1.95 0.55
N PHE A 101 12.42 -2.48 -0.62
CA PHE A 101 11.97 -1.92 -1.89
C PHE A 101 10.45 -2.03 -2.07
N ALA A 102 9.82 -3.09 -1.56
CA ALA A 102 8.37 -3.26 -1.60
C ALA A 102 7.65 -2.20 -0.76
N TYR A 103 8.12 -1.97 0.46
CA TYR A 103 7.60 -0.90 1.32
C TYR A 103 7.81 0.47 0.68
N GLY A 104 9.04 0.76 0.21
CA GLY A 104 9.35 2.03 -0.44
C GLY A 104 8.51 2.25 -1.70
N LEU A 105 8.26 1.21 -2.49
CA LEU A 105 7.41 1.30 -3.68
C LEU A 105 5.95 1.59 -3.33
N HIS A 106 5.44 1.03 -2.24
CA HIS A 106 4.11 1.38 -1.75
C HIS A 106 4.02 2.90 -1.50
N LEU A 107 4.98 3.50 -0.77
CA LEU A 107 5.00 4.95 -0.55
C LEU A 107 5.02 5.74 -1.85
N LEU A 108 5.80 5.29 -2.84
CA LEU A 108 5.90 5.95 -4.14
C LEU A 108 4.61 5.86 -4.97
N ILE A 109 3.85 4.78 -4.83
CA ILE A 109 2.57 4.58 -5.52
C ILE A 109 1.47 5.40 -4.85
N ASP A 110 1.56 5.60 -3.54
CA ASP A 110 0.59 6.37 -2.77
C ASP A 110 0.67 7.87 -3.02
N ILE A 111 1.87 8.39 -3.34
CA ILE A 111 2.06 9.81 -3.67
C ILE A 111 1.09 10.28 -4.75
N PRO A 112 1.01 9.67 -5.95
CA PRO A 112 0.03 10.08 -6.95
C PRO A 112 -1.41 9.65 -6.61
N ALA A 113 -1.60 8.64 -5.76
CA ALA A 113 -2.91 8.03 -5.46
C ALA A 113 -3.72 8.73 -4.36
N HIS A 114 -3.09 9.61 -3.57
CA HIS A 114 -3.78 10.36 -2.52
C HIS A 114 -3.58 11.88 -2.66
N ALA A 115 -4.69 12.62 -2.63
CA ALA A 115 -4.74 14.07 -2.78
C ALA A 115 -5.55 14.72 -1.65
N GLY A 116 -5.56 16.06 -1.63
CA GLY A 116 -6.38 16.83 -0.68
C GLY A 116 -6.01 16.55 0.78
N GLU A 117 -7.01 16.28 1.62
CA GLU A 117 -6.78 15.99 3.04
C GLU A 117 -5.98 14.69 3.26
N TRP A 118 -6.00 13.73 2.33
CA TRP A 118 -5.25 12.48 2.45
C TRP A 118 -3.93 12.49 1.70
N ALA A 119 -3.48 13.66 1.22
CA ALA A 119 -2.16 13.80 0.64
C ALA A 119 -1.05 13.27 1.56
N ILE A 120 -0.06 12.60 0.97
CA ILE A 120 1.01 11.93 1.70
C ILE A 120 1.93 12.96 2.36
N LYS A 121 2.20 12.75 3.66
CA LYS A 121 3.24 13.50 4.39
C LYS A 121 4.56 12.76 4.35
N LEU A 122 5.34 13.01 3.30
CA LEU A 122 6.58 12.29 3.00
C LEU A 122 7.56 12.21 4.19
N PHE A 123 7.61 13.27 5.00
CA PHE A 123 8.54 13.41 6.11
C PHE A 123 7.85 13.62 7.46
N TYR A 124 6.66 13.04 7.67
CA TYR A 124 5.98 13.10 8.98
C TYR A 124 6.96 12.78 10.13
N PRO A 125 7.02 13.60 11.21
CA PRO A 125 6.05 14.64 11.62
C PRO A 125 6.25 16.03 11.01
N LEU A 126 7.18 16.21 10.05
CA LEU A 126 7.29 17.46 9.31
C LEU A 126 6.07 17.64 8.42
N ASN A 127 5.48 18.83 8.40
CA ASN A 127 4.25 19.14 7.66
C ASN A 127 4.47 19.34 6.14
N PHE A 128 5.39 18.59 5.55
CA PHE A 128 5.59 18.61 4.09
C PHE A 128 4.62 17.61 3.45
N THR A 129 3.59 18.12 2.81
CA THR A 129 2.59 17.34 2.08
C THR A 129 2.88 17.37 0.57
N MET A 130 2.72 16.22 -0.08
CA MET A 130 2.74 16.11 -1.53
C MET A 130 1.36 15.67 -2.00
N SER A 131 0.64 16.57 -2.67
CA SER A 131 -0.68 16.23 -3.21
C SER A 131 -0.51 15.34 -4.44
N GLY A 132 -1.21 14.22 -4.46
CA GLY A 132 -1.36 13.37 -5.62
C GLY A 132 -2.27 13.98 -6.68
N ILE A 133 -2.47 13.18 -7.74
CA ILE A 133 -3.31 13.52 -8.89
C ILE A 133 -4.71 12.94 -8.78
N THR A 134 -4.91 12.01 -7.85
CA THR A 134 -6.20 11.37 -7.58
C THR A 134 -6.32 11.07 -6.09
N ASP A 135 -7.52 10.73 -5.63
CA ASP A 135 -7.78 10.27 -4.28
C ASP A 135 -8.48 8.92 -4.35
N ALA A 136 -7.71 7.87 -4.08
CA ALA A 136 -8.17 6.51 -4.23
C ALA A 136 -9.26 6.11 -3.23
N TRP A 137 -9.40 6.82 -2.10
CA TRP A 137 -10.51 6.63 -1.16
C TRP A 137 -11.80 7.27 -1.63
N ALA A 138 -11.73 8.19 -2.58
CA ALA A 138 -12.90 8.75 -3.26
C ALA A 138 -13.33 7.91 -4.47
N TRP A 139 -12.55 6.89 -4.87
CA TRP A 139 -12.87 6.11 -6.08
C TRP A 139 -14.16 5.32 -5.92
N PRO A 140 -14.97 5.21 -7.00
CA PRO A 140 -16.06 4.26 -7.02
C PRO A 140 -15.53 2.83 -7.05
N ILE A 141 -16.31 1.87 -6.54
CA ILE A 141 -15.93 0.45 -6.44
C ILE A 141 -15.47 -0.12 -7.79
N TRP A 142 -16.10 0.28 -8.91
CA TRP A 142 -15.70 -0.18 -10.24
C TRP A 142 -14.28 0.26 -10.63
N GLY A 143 -13.83 1.45 -10.20
CA GLY A 143 -12.48 1.94 -10.44
C GLY A 143 -11.44 1.12 -9.68
N MET A 144 -11.78 0.76 -8.44
CA MET A 144 -10.98 -0.17 -7.62
C MET A 144 -10.88 -1.55 -8.28
N ALA A 145 -12.01 -2.10 -8.71
CA ALA A 145 -12.07 -3.41 -9.35
C ALA A 145 -11.24 -3.45 -10.64
N LEU A 146 -11.31 -2.40 -11.47
CA LEU A 146 -10.52 -2.28 -12.69
C LEU A 146 -9.01 -2.31 -12.39
N SER A 147 -8.56 -1.57 -11.36
CA SER A 147 -7.16 -1.58 -10.93
C SER A 147 -6.69 -3.00 -10.57
N TRP A 148 -7.48 -3.74 -9.77
CA TRP A 148 -7.15 -5.11 -9.39
C TRP A 148 -7.10 -6.06 -10.58
N ILE A 149 -8.05 -5.95 -11.52
CA ILE A 149 -8.06 -6.76 -12.74
C ILE A 149 -6.78 -6.53 -13.54
N ILE A 150 -6.36 -5.28 -13.74
CA ILE A 150 -5.13 -4.93 -14.47
C ILE A 150 -3.91 -5.54 -13.77
N LEU A 151 -3.79 -5.40 -12.44
CA LEU A 151 -2.68 -5.95 -11.67
C LEU A 151 -2.63 -7.49 -11.76
N ILE A 152 -3.79 -8.16 -11.71
CA ILE A 152 -3.89 -9.61 -11.89
C ILE A 152 -3.44 -10.02 -13.29
N ILE A 153 -3.87 -9.32 -14.34
CA ILE A 153 -3.45 -9.58 -15.72
C ILE A 153 -1.93 -9.48 -15.85
N ILE A 154 -1.30 -8.47 -15.26
CA ILE A 154 0.16 -8.31 -15.26
C ILE A 154 0.84 -9.53 -14.61
N ILE A 155 0.34 -10.01 -13.46
CA ILE A 155 0.88 -11.21 -12.80
C ILE A 155 0.78 -12.44 -13.71
N PHE A 156 -0.34 -12.62 -14.41
CA PHE A 156 -0.50 -13.73 -15.35
C PHE A 156 0.43 -13.61 -16.57
N ALA A 157 0.57 -12.41 -17.13
CA ALA A 157 1.49 -12.15 -18.23
C ALA A 157 2.94 -12.47 -17.85
N LEU A 158 3.39 -12.04 -16.67
CA LEU A 158 4.72 -12.35 -16.15
C LEU A 158 4.93 -13.86 -15.98
N LYS A 159 3.92 -14.58 -15.48
CA LYS A 159 3.93 -16.06 -15.39
C LYS A 159 4.08 -16.71 -16.76
N PHE A 160 3.30 -16.27 -17.74
CA PHE A 160 3.34 -16.80 -19.10
C PHE A 160 4.71 -16.58 -19.75
N LEU A 161 5.26 -15.37 -19.66
CA LEU A 161 6.58 -15.02 -20.19
C LEU A 161 7.69 -15.87 -19.56
N LYS A 162 7.63 -16.14 -18.25
CA LYS A 162 8.61 -16.99 -17.56
C LYS A 162 8.56 -18.45 -18.00
N ILE A 163 7.37 -18.98 -18.28
CA ILE A 163 7.21 -20.35 -18.77
C ILE A 163 7.85 -20.47 -20.16
N ASN A 164 7.54 -19.53 -21.06
CA ASN A 164 8.07 -19.55 -22.42
C ASN A 164 9.59 -19.32 -22.45
N GLY A 165 10.12 -18.41 -21.62
CA GLY A 165 11.57 -18.17 -21.54
C GLY A 165 12.38 -19.36 -21.02
N LYS A 166 11.79 -20.24 -20.20
CA LYS A 166 12.44 -21.50 -19.80
C LYS A 166 12.45 -22.54 -20.93
N SER A 167 11.37 -22.59 -21.72
CA SER A 167 11.24 -23.48 -22.89
C SER A 167 12.27 -23.17 -23.99
N PHE A 168 12.58 -21.89 -24.19
CA PHE A 168 13.56 -21.45 -25.20
C PHE A 168 15.02 -21.75 -24.85
N ASN A 169 15.37 -21.86 -23.57
CA ASN A 169 16.75 -22.10 -23.11
C ASN A 169 17.06 -23.59 -22.86
N SER A 170 16.13 -24.50 -23.19
CA SER A 170 16.26 -25.94 -22.98
C SER A 170 16.44 -26.76 -24.27
N ASN A 171 16.72 -26.09 -25.39
CA ASN A 171 17.11 -26.70 -26.67
C ASN A 171 18.57 -26.34 -27.01
#